data_AF-A0A1J3D1Z3-F1
#
_entry.id   AF-A0A1J3D1Z3-F1
#
_cell.length_a   1.000
_cell.length_b   1.000
_cell.length_c   1.000
_cell.angle_alpha   90.00
_cell.angle_beta   90.00
_cell.angle_gamma   90.00
#
_symmetry.space_group_name_H-M   'P 1'
#
loop_
_entity.id
_entity.type
_entity.pdbx_description
1 polymer ?
#
loop_
_entity_poly.entity_id
_entity_poly.type
_entity_poly.pdbx_seq_one_letter_code
_entity_poly.pdbx_strand_id
1 'polypeptide(L)'
;SRSVFDAFGKKNLFQWNAVISSYSRNELYHDVLEMFIKMISETDLLPDNFTFPCVIKACAGISDVGVGLAVHGLVVKTGLIEDVFVGNALVS
;
A
#
# COMPACT_ATOMS: atom_id res chain seq x y z
N SER A 1 7.78 -10.71 -11.57
CA SER A 1 7.59 -9.63 -12.56
C SER A 1 6.13 -9.24 -12.61
N ARG A 2 5.83 -7.97 -12.90
CA ARG A 2 4.46 -7.42 -12.98
C ARG A 2 3.54 -8.21 -13.91
N SER A 3 4.07 -8.63 -15.06
CA SER A 3 3.36 -9.44 -16.05
C SER A 3 2.83 -10.77 -15.51
N VAL A 4 3.60 -11.46 -14.65
CA VAL A 4 3.15 -12.71 -14.01
C VAL A 4 2.06 -12.43 -12.99
N PHE A 5 2.18 -11.33 -12.23
CA PHE A 5 1.12 -10.91 -11.32
C PHE A 5 -0.16 -10.60 -12.07
N ASP A 6 -0.10 -9.79 -13.13
CA ASP A 6 -1.24 -9.39 -13.93
C ASP A 6 -1.91 -10.57 -14.66
N ALA A 7 -1.14 -11.60 -15.03
CA ALA A 7 -1.67 -12.82 -15.65
C ALA A 7 -2.49 -13.72 -14.71
N PHE A 8 -2.33 -13.61 -13.38
CA PHE A 8 -3.22 -14.31 -12.45
C PHE A 8 -4.64 -13.74 -12.55
N GLY A 9 -5.65 -14.60 -12.43
CA GLY A 9 -7.05 -14.20 -12.29
C GLY A 9 -7.31 -13.44 -10.98
N LYS A 10 -8.32 -13.85 -10.21
CA LYS A 10 -8.63 -13.21 -8.92
C LYS A 10 -7.47 -13.41 -7.93
N LYS A 11 -6.87 -12.31 -7.48
CA LYS A 11 -5.79 -12.29 -6.49
C LYS A 11 -6.37 -12.16 -5.08
N ASN A 12 -5.71 -12.75 -4.09
CA ASN A 12 -6.02 -12.55 -2.68
C ASN A 12 -5.13 -11.46 -2.05
N LEU A 13 -5.46 -11.04 -0.82
CA LEU A 13 -4.75 -9.98 -0.11
C LEU A 13 -3.25 -10.29 0.07
N PHE A 14 -2.90 -11.55 0.35
CA PHE A 14 -1.50 -11.97 0.48
C PHE A 14 -0.70 -11.71 -0.81
N GLN A 15 -1.27 -12.02 -1.98
CA GLN A 15 -0.61 -11.77 -3.26
C GLN A 15 -0.42 -10.27 -3.52
N TRP A 16 -1.40 -9.44 -3.18
CA TRP A 16 -1.28 -7.98 -3.26
C TRP A 16 -0.19 -7.43 -2.33
N ASN A 17 -0.17 -7.89 -1.07
CA ASN A 17 0.88 -7.50 -0.12
C ASN A 17 2.27 -7.95 -0.58
N ALA A 18 2.39 -9.12 -1.20
CA ALA A 18 3.66 -9.59 -1.75
C ALA A 18 4.18 -8.69 -2.88
N VAL A 19 3.32 -8.26 -3.81
CA VAL A 19 3.75 -7.39 -4.92
C VAL A 19 4.05 -5.96 -4.44
N ILE A 20 3.21 -5.41 -3.56
CA ILE A 20 3.38 -4.08 -2.97
C ILE A 20 4.67 -4.01 -2.15
N SER A 21 4.91 -4.98 -1.27
CA SER A 21 6.14 -5.04 -0.47
C SER A 21 7.39 -5.27 -1.33
N SER A 22 7.27 -6.03 -2.42
CA SER A 22 8.37 -6.19 -3.39
C SER A 22 8.73 -4.85 -4.03
N TYR A 23 7.76 -4.05 -4.47
CA TYR A 23 8.04 -2.72 -5.03
C TYR A 23 8.59 -1.75 -3.99
N SER A 24 8.02 -1.74 -2.78
CA SER A 24 8.45 -0.85 -1.68
C SER A 24 9.89 -1.13 -1.21
N ARG A 25 10.32 -2.40 -1.24
CA ARG A 25 11.72 -2.79 -0.95
C ARG A 25 12.71 -2.35 -2.03
N ASN A 26 12.26 -2.25 -3.27
CA ASN A 26 13.09 -1.79 -4.40
C ASN A 26 12.96 -0.28 -4.65
N GLU A 27 12.32 0.46 -3.74
CA GLU A 27 12.13 1.92 -3.83
C GLU A 27 11.36 2.37 -5.08
N LEU A 28 10.58 1.45 -5.67
CA LEU A 28 9.72 1.70 -6.82
C LEU A 28 8.40 2.31 -6.31
N TYR A 29 8.47 3.53 -5.76
CA TYR A 29 7.38 4.14 -5.00
C TYR A 29 6.13 4.44 -5.85
N HIS A 30 6.31 4.85 -7.11
CA HIS A 30 5.17 5.02 -8.02
C HIS A 30 4.45 3.71 -8.30
N ASP A 31 5.18 2.60 -8.51
CA ASP A 31 4.59 1.27 -8.67
C ASP A 31 3.87 0.79 -7.41
N VAL A 32 4.39 1.11 -6.21
CA VAL A 32 3.68 0.82 -4.94
C VAL A 32 2.31 1.48 -4.93
N LEU A 33 2.25 2.77 -5.25
CA LEU A 33 0.99 3.53 -5.24
C LEU A 33 0.04 3.04 -6.34
N GLU A 34 0.55 2.73 -7.52
CA GLU A 34 -0.25 2.18 -8.61
C GLU A 34 -0.87 0.84 -8.24
N MET A 35 -0.08 -0.08 -7.66
CA MET A 35 -0.59 -1.38 -7.23
C MET A 35 -1.57 -1.25 -6.07
N PHE A 36 -1.32 -0.32 -5.15
CA PHE A 36 -2.25 -0.02 -4.06
C PHE A 36 -3.58 0.51 -4.59
N ILE A 37 -3.56 1.48 -5.49
CA ILE A 37 -4.76 2.04 -6.15
C ILE A 37 -5.51 0.94 -6.90
N LYS A 38 -4.80 0.10 -7.64
CA LYS A 38 -5.38 -1.04 -8.37
C LYS A 38 -6.07 -2.03 -7.43
N MET A 39 -5.47 -2.33 -6.28
CA MET A 39 -6.07 -3.21 -5.28
C MET A 39 -7.41 -2.67 -4.78
N ILE A 40 -7.46 -1.39 -4.41
CA ILE A 40 -8.66 -0.77 -3.83
C ILE A 40 -9.72 -0.38 -4.88
N SER A 41 -9.36 -0.27 -6.16
CA SER A 41 -10.30 0.08 -7.24
C SER A 41 -10.88 -1.13 -7.96
N GLU A 42 -10.14 -2.23 -8.07
CA GLU A 42 -10.55 -3.43 -8.82
C GLU A 42 -11.04 -4.57 -7.91
N THR A 43 -10.96 -4.42 -6.58
CA THR A 43 -11.32 -5.48 -5.63
C THR A 43 -12.00 -4.94 -4.38
N ASP A 44 -12.77 -5.79 -3.70
CA ASP A 44 -13.35 -5.51 -2.37
C ASP A 44 -12.37 -5.80 -1.22
N LEU A 45 -11.08 -6.00 -1.51
CA LEU A 45 -10.07 -6.28 -0.49
C LEU A 45 -9.71 -5.01 0.26
N LEU A 46 -9.69 -5.10 1.59
CA LEU A 46 -9.24 -4.00 2.44
C LEU A 46 -7.72 -4.07 2.65
N PRO A 47 -6.99 -2.96 2.50
CA PRO A 47 -5.60 -2.89 2.91
C PRO A 47 -5.45 -3.15 4.40
N ASP A 48 -4.37 -3.84 4.77
CA ASP A 48 -4.10 -4.26 6.15
C ASP A 48 -2.81 -3.63 6.70
N ASN A 49 -2.40 -4.08 7.89
CA ASN A 49 -1.19 -3.63 8.56
C ASN A 49 0.12 -4.07 7.86
N PHE A 50 0.06 -4.90 6.83
CA PHE A 50 1.20 -5.17 5.93
C PHE A 50 1.19 -4.27 4.70
N THR A 51 0.00 -3.87 4.22
CA THR A 51 -0.13 -2.95 3.08
C THR A 51 0.31 -1.53 3.45
N PHE A 52 -0.25 -0.96 4.52
CA PHE A 52 -0.08 0.46 4.83
C PHE A 52 1.35 0.92 5.06
N PRO A 53 2.23 0.19 5.80
CA PRO A 53 3.61 0.61 5.97
C PRO A 53 4.35 0.76 4.65
N CYS A 54 4.09 -0.14 3.68
CA CYS A 54 4.70 -0.07 2.35
C CYS A 54 4.23 1.17 1.58
N VAL A 55 2.94 1.52 1.69
CA VAL A 55 2.31 2.65 1.00
C VAL A 55 2.74 3.98 1.63
N ILE A 56 2.80 4.05 2.97
CA ILE A 56 3.26 5.25 3.68
C ILE A 56 4.73 5.54 3.34
N LYS A 57 5.59 4.51 3.35
CA LYS A 57 6.97 4.64 2.88
C LYS A 57 7.04 5.20 1.45
N ALA A 58 6.17 4.73 0.56
CA ALA A 58 6.11 5.24 -0.80
C ALA A 58 5.67 6.70 -0.88
N CYS A 59 4.69 7.12 -0.06
CA CYS A 59 4.27 8.52 0.04
C CYS A 59 5.44 9.43 0.47
N ALA A 60 6.18 9.03 1.50
CA ALA A 60 7.38 9.73 1.94
C ALA A 60 8.45 9.79 0.84
N GLY A 61 8.68 8.65 0.15
CA GLY A 61 9.65 8.53 -0.93
C GLY A 61 9.38 9.43 -2.14
N ILE A 62 8.10 9.70 -2.47
CA ILE A 62 7.74 10.63 -3.56
C ILE A 62 7.58 12.08 -3.09
N SER A 63 7.60 12.34 -1.77
CA SER A 63 7.42 13.68 -1.19
C SER A 63 6.11 14.39 -1.60
N ASP A 64 5.05 13.62 -1.87
CA ASP A 64 3.73 14.15 -2.20
C ASP A 64 2.82 14.13 -0.96
N VAL A 65 2.66 15.31 -0.36
CA VAL A 65 1.83 15.50 0.85
C VAL A 65 0.35 15.23 0.58
N GLY A 66 -0.13 15.49 -0.63
CA GLY A 66 -1.54 15.24 -0.98
C GLY A 66 -1.87 13.76 -0.94
N VAL A 67 -1.01 12.93 -1.52
CA VAL A 67 -1.14 11.47 -1.46
C VAL A 67 -0.98 10.97 -0.02
N GLY A 68 0.01 11.49 0.73
CA GLY A 68 0.22 11.15 2.13
C GLY A 68 -1.02 11.42 3.01
N LEU A 69 -1.67 12.56 2.84
CA LEU A 69 -2.90 12.91 3.58
C LEU A 69 -4.08 12.00 3.20
N ALA A 70 -4.23 11.65 1.93
CA ALA A 70 -5.27 10.72 1.49
C ALA A 70 -5.08 9.32 2.11
N VAL A 71 -3.84 8.82 2.12
CA VAL A 71 -3.50 7.53 2.75
C VAL A 71 -3.68 7.58 4.26
N HIS A 72 -3.25 8.66 4.92
CA HIS A 72 -3.48 8.86 6.36
C HIS A 72 -4.98 8.83 6.71
N GLY A 73 -5.82 9.54 5.94
CA GLY A 73 -7.26 9.51 6.13
C GLY A 73 -7.86 8.12 5.96
N LEU A 74 -7.31 7.30 5.05
CA LEU A 74 -7.74 5.91 4.89
C LEU A 74 -7.31 5.02 6.06
N VAL A 75 -6.10 5.17 6.59
CA VAL A 75 -5.63 4.48 7.81
C VAL A 75 -6.56 4.77 8.99
N VAL A 76 -6.98 6.03 9.15
CA VAL A 76 -7.94 6.41 10.20
C VAL A 76 -9.29 5.74 9.98
N LYS A 77 -9.80 5.75 8.73
CA LYS A 77 -11.08 5.12 8.38
C LYS A 77 -11.10 3.60 8.57
N THR A 78 -9.96 2.92 8.41
CA THR A 78 -9.84 1.48 8.62
C THR A 78 -9.58 1.09 10.08
N GLY A 79 -9.39 2.07 10.97
CA GLY A 79 -9.08 1.83 12.38
C GLY A 79 -7.65 1.34 12.63
N LEU A 80 -6.78 1.38 11.62
CA LEU A 80 -5.41 0.87 11.71
C LEU A 80 -4.41 1.90 12.28
N ILE A 81 -4.87 3.09 12.66
CA ILE A 81 -4.03 4.09 13.31
C ILE A 81 -3.44 3.60 14.65
N GLU A 82 -4.13 2.68 15.33
CA GLU A 82 -3.68 2.09 16.60
C GLU A 82 -2.75 0.87 16.40
N ASP A 83 -2.62 0.36 15.17
CA ASP A 83 -1.66 -0.70 14.88
C ASP A 83 -0.23 -0.13 14.98
N VAL A 84 0.61 -0.78 15.79
CA VAL A 84 1.96 -0.30 16.11
C VAL A 84 2.82 -0.14 14.85
N PHE A 85 2.69 -1.02 13.86
CA PHE A 85 3.47 -0.94 12.63
C PHE A 85 3.00 0.20 11.74
N VAL A 86 1.69 0.36 11.61
CA VAL A 86 1.08 1.42 10.80
C VAL A 86 1.28 2.80 11.44
N GLY A 87 1.03 2.91 12.75
CA GLY A 87 1.23 4.13 13.53
C GLY A 87 2.67 4.61 13.49
N ASN A 88 3.65 3.70 13.67
CA ASN A 88 5.07 4.05 13.57
C ASN A 88 5.44 4.52 12.16
N ALA A 89 4.91 3.87 11.11
CA ALA A 89 5.19 4.28 9.74
C ALA A 89 4.69 5.70 9.42
N LEU A 90 3.61 6.16 10.06
CA LEU A 90 3.08 7.53 9.87
C LEU A 90 3.95 8.62 10.49
N VAL A 91 4.80 8.27 11.48
CA VAL A 91 5.63 9.23 12.21
C VAL A 91 7.10 9.21 11.72
N SER A 92 7.51 8.14 11.04
CA SER A 92 8.89 7.91 10.57
C SER A 92 9.27 8.70 9.34
#